data_AF-A0A9P7DJP0-F1
#
_entry.id   AF-A0A9P7DJP0-F1
#
_cell.length_a   1.000
_cell.length_b   1.000
_cell.length_c   1.000
_cell.angle_alpha   90.00
_cell.angle_beta   90.00
_cell.angle_gamma   90.00
#
_symmetry.space_group_name_H-M   'P 1'
#
loop_
_entity.id
_entity.type
_entity.pdbx_description
1 polymer ?
#
loop_
_entity_poly.entity_id
_entity_poly.type
_entity_poly.pdbx_seq_one_letter_code
_entity_poly.pdbx_strand_id
1 'polypeptide(L)'
;MSTERLEKLINQCKSIDVDQKIDAVTKLQAEFESGIEITELESVISTLKACLRISNQHLTTATLSALPPLFPLIISRNNVVPNANARPLSASSSTSSTPGTSHDLMVLRQIMNAFLLAPGVIERLGDTRERARDKARETLVILGGLAFRAPSGSKMKDSNGGPETPLTIFERFLRDSGFRSKVARVREQSLLVLVHIRRTHHLFPVRPYVSSLVDTLEDTDGNVRACASPSVIELFTGPGMTDAARSDLKTELTKKGVRKAMVENIQSQLMYSSRAAGTSTPQSEGSAGSGEPKEEYIPPSVMLQQSRRPTVGAASGATPGITRAVSQGNVREIPRPPSRAAVVSPPLSSQPSSEAASTVEPAFVASSRDLENEFLAFTKSFE
;
A
#
# COMPACT_ATOMS: atom_id res chain seq x y z
N MET A 1 25.50 -13.94 24.75
CA MET A 1 24.32 -14.75 24.34
C MET A 1 23.74 -14.29 22.99
N SER A 2 22.95 -13.21 22.91
CA SER A 2 22.29 -12.78 21.65
C SER A 2 23.28 -12.32 20.57
N THR A 3 24.24 -11.48 20.92
CA THR A 3 25.28 -10.96 20.00
C THR A 3 26.11 -12.07 19.34
N GLU A 4 26.58 -13.05 20.12
CA GLU A 4 27.30 -14.22 19.59
C GLU A 4 26.45 -15.05 18.62
N ARG A 5 25.13 -15.10 18.81
CA ARG A 5 24.21 -15.79 17.89
C ARG A 5 24.10 -15.02 16.58
N LEU A 6 24.01 -13.70 16.64
CA LEU A 6 24.01 -12.80 15.48
C LEU A 6 25.29 -12.98 14.64
N GLU A 7 26.47 -12.96 15.28
CA GLU A 7 27.76 -13.19 14.61
C GLU A 7 27.86 -14.57 13.95
N LYS A 8 27.40 -15.62 14.63
CA LYS A 8 27.35 -16.99 14.07
C LYS A 8 26.46 -17.05 12.82
N LEU A 9 25.29 -16.41 12.85
CA LEU A 9 24.38 -16.34 11.69
C LEU A 9 24.97 -15.54 10.53
N ILE A 10 25.60 -14.39 10.80
CA ILE A 10 26.30 -13.57 9.78
C ILE A 10 27.42 -14.38 9.12
N ASN A 11 28.17 -15.18 9.89
CA ASN A 11 29.19 -16.06 9.34
C ASN A 11 28.59 -17.26 8.58
N GLN A 12 27.47 -17.82 9.01
CA GLN A 12 26.73 -18.84 8.26
C GLN A 12 26.24 -18.31 6.90
N CYS A 13 25.80 -17.05 6.81
CA CYS A 13 25.47 -16.39 5.54
C CYS A 13 26.66 -16.27 4.57
N LYS A 14 27.91 -16.43 5.03
CA LYS A 14 29.12 -16.48 4.19
C LYS A 14 29.42 -17.87 3.64
N SER A 15 28.71 -18.92 4.08
CA SER A 15 28.81 -20.29 3.54
C SER A 15 28.67 -20.32 2.01
N ILE A 16 29.23 -21.33 1.35
CA ILE A 16 29.05 -21.55 -0.09
C ILE A 16 27.64 -22.11 -0.37
N ASP A 17 27.10 -22.88 0.57
CA ASP A 17 25.79 -23.52 0.49
C ASP A 17 24.66 -22.49 0.59
N VAL A 18 23.78 -22.47 -0.42
CA VAL A 18 22.67 -21.52 -0.52
C VAL A 18 21.54 -21.85 0.47
N ASP A 19 21.33 -23.11 0.81
CA ASP A 19 20.29 -23.50 1.76
C ASP A 19 20.70 -23.12 3.19
N GLN A 20 21.99 -23.24 3.51
CA GLN A 20 22.56 -22.67 4.74
C GLN A 20 22.42 -21.15 4.80
N LYS A 21 22.57 -20.43 3.67
CA LYS A 21 22.30 -18.98 3.62
C LYS A 21 20.82 -18.68 3.88
N ILE A 22 19.90 -19.45 3.28
CA ILE A 22 18.44 -19.26 3.44
C ILE A 22 18.03 -19.48 4.91
N ASP A 23 18.50 -20.56 5.52
CA ASP A 23 18.29 -20.86 6.95
C ASP A 23 18.85 -19.75 7.85
N ALA A 24 20.09 -19.32 7.61
CA ALA A 24 20.73 -18.24 8.36
C ALA A 24 19.97 -16.91 8.24
N VAL A 25 19.57 -16.51 7.04
CA VAL A 25 18.80 -15.27 6.80
C VAL A 25 17.40 -15.34 7.43
N THR A 26 16.75 -16.51 7.39
CA THR A 26 15.44 -16.71 8.04
C THR A 26 15.56 -16.62 9.57
N LYS A 27 16.65 -17.15 10.15
CA LYS A 27 16.96 -16.99 11.57
C LYS A 27 17.32 -15.54 11.93
N LEU A 28 18.06 -14.83 11.06
CA LEU A 28 18.33 -13.39 11.24
C LEU A 28 17.04 -12.56 11.26
N GLN A 29 16.08 -12.84 10.37
CA GLN A 29 14.76 -12.20 10.41
C GLN A 29 14.10 -12.35 11.78
N ALA A 30 14.07 -13.55 12.35
CA ALA A 30 13.46 -13.80 13.66
C ALA A 30 14.19 -13.10 14.82
N GLU A 31 15.52 -12.93 14.74
CA GLU A 31 16.28 -12.12 15.70
C GLU A 31 16.03 -10.60 15.52
N PHE A 32 15.79 -10.12 14.30
CA PHE A 32 15.39 -8.73 14.09
C PHE A 32 13.96 -8.47 14.60
N GLU A 33 13.04 -9.42 14.41
CA GLU A 33 11.68 -9.36 14.95
C GLU A 33 11.65 -9.44 16.49
N SER A 34 12.64 -10.09 17.13
CA SER A 34 12.78 -10.15 18.59
C SER A 34 13.39 -8.88 19.22
N GLY A 35 13.90 -7.95 18.41
CA GLY A 35 14.48 -6.70 18.89
C GLY A 35 15.96 -6.75 19.24
N ILE A 36 16.75 -7.62 18.60
CA ILE A 36 18.18 -7.79 18.91
C ILE A 36 19.03 -6.51 18.73
N GLU A 37 20.00 -6.32 19.61
CA GLU A 37 21.02 -5.27 19.46
C GLU A 37 22.11 -5.66 18.44
N ILE A 38 22.31 -4.82 17.42
CA ILE A 38 23.19 -5.11 16.26
C ILE A 38 24.56 -4.46 16.44
N THR A 39 25.53 -5.12 17.07
CA THR A 39 26.87 -4.54 17.29
C THR A 39 27.60 -4.25 15.96
N GLU A 40 27.60 -5.21 15.03
CA GLU A 40 28.40 -5.20 13.80
C GLU A 40 27.55 -4.86 12.55
N LEU A 41 27.02 -3.63 12.51
CA LEU A 41 26.09 -3.17 11.48
C LEU A 41 26.63 -3.31 10.04
N GLU A 42 27.88 -2.90 9.81
CA GLU A 42 28.57 -3.00 8.52
C GLU A 42 28.52 -4.42 7.94
N SER A 43 28.78 -5.41 8.81
CA SER A 43 28.79 -6.81 8.44
C SER A 43 27.40 -7.33 8.05
N VAL A 44 26.34 -6.86 8.73
CA VAL A 44 24.94 -7.19 8.41
C VAL A 44 24.53 -6.60 7.07
N ILE A 45 24.76 -5.29 6.86
CA ILE A 45 24.43 -4.60 5.60
C ILE A 45 25.17 -5.26 4.43
N SER A 46 26.48 -5.50 4.57
CA SER A 46 27.30 -6.13 3.53
C SER A 46 26.84 -7.55 3.20
N THR A 47 26.54 -8.36 4.23
CA THR A 47 26.05 -9.74 4.08
C THR A 47 24.70 -9.80 3.38
N LEU A 48 23.70 -9.03 3.84
CA LEU A 48 22.37 -9.04 3.23
C LEU A 48 22.39 -8.46 1.81
N LYS A 49 23.21 -7.44 1.55
CA LYS A 49 23.47 -6.92 0.19
C LYS A 49 24.07 -7.98 -0.73
N ALA A 50 24.97 -8.83 -0.23
CA ALA A 50 25.50 -9.95 -0.99
C ALA A 50 24.42 -11.02 -1.26
N CYS A 51 23.58 -11.35 -0.26
CA CYS A 51 22.48 -12.30 -0.41
C CYS A 51 21.44 -11.87 -1.47
N LEU A 52 21.09 -10.58 -1.56
CA LEU A 52 20.19 -10.05 -2.61
C LEU A 52 20.75 -10.08 -4.03
N ARG A 53 22.08 -10.13 -4.16
CA ARG A 53 22.79 -10.18 -5.46
C ARG A 53 22.90 -11.60 -6.02
N ILE A 54 22.78 -12.61 -5.17
CA ILE A 54 22.78 -14.02 -5.58
C ILE A 54 21.48 -14.30 -6.34
N SER A 55 21.58 -14.86 -7.54
CA SER A 55 20.46 -15.24 -8.40
C SER A 55 19.72 -16.51 -7.91
N ASN A 56 19.35 -16.54 -6.63
CA ASN A 56 18.50 -17.58 -6.05
C ASN A 56 17.22 -16.93 -5.49
N GLN A 57 16.08 -17.42 -5.95
CA GLN A 57 14.78 -16.84 -5.65
C GLN A 57 14.37 -16.99 -4.18
N HIS A 58 14.74 -18.10 -3.53
CA HIS A 58 14.42 -18.36 -2.13
C HIS A 58 15.26 -17.49 -1.21
N LEU A 59 16.57 -17.40 -1.47
CA LEU A 59 17.47 -16.50 -0.73
C LEU A 59 17.08 -15.04 -0.90
N THR A 60 16.75 -14.61 -2.12
CA THR A 60 16.27 -13.25 -2.38
C THR A 60 14.98 -12.96 -1.59
N THR A 61 14.02 -13.89 -1.60
CA THR A 61 12.76 -13.73 -0.86
C THR A 61 13.01 -13.66 0.66
N ALA A 62 13.83 -14.56 1.22
CA ALA A 62 14.18 -14.55 2.64
C ALA A 62 14.91 -13.25 3.05
N THR A 63 15.83 -12.77 2.20
CA THR A 63 16.58 -11.55 2.47
C THR A 63 15.67 -10.32 2.45
N LEU A 64 14.72 -10.24 1.50
CA LEU A 64 13.70 -9.19 1.49
C LEU A 64 12.79 -9.23 2.72
N SER A 65 12.44 -10.41 3.25
CA SER A 65 11.68 -10.53 4.51
C SER A 65 12.45 -10.04 5.73
N ALA A 66 13.79 -10.17 5.74
CA ALA A 66 14.65 -9.71 6.82
C ALA A 66 14.87 -8.18 6.85
N LEU A 67 14.62 -7.46 5.74
CA LEU A 67 14.87 -6.02 5.65
C LEU A 67 13.88 -5.15 6.46
N PRO A 68 12.53 -5.34 6.40
CA PRO A 68 11.58 -4.56 7.18
C PRO A 68 11.82 -4.52 8.70
N PRO A 69 12.05 -5.65 9.41
CA PRO A 69 12.32 -5.60 10.85
C PRO A 69 13.72 -5.03 11.17
N LEU A 70 14.67 -5.11 10.24
CA LEU A 70 16.04 -4.63 10.43
C LEU A 70 16.14 -3.10 10.55
N PHE A 71 15.52 -2.34 9.65
CA PHE A 71 15.74 -0.87 9.60
C PHE A 71 15.26 -0.11 10.85
N PRO A 72 14.12 -0.43 11.48
CA PRO A 72 13.71 0.17 12.74
C PRO A 72 14.74 0.01 13.86
N LEU A 73 15.39 -1.16 13.99
CA LEU A 73 16.42 -1.41 15.02
C LEU A 73 17.66 -0.54 14.82
N ILE A 74 18.05 -0.35 13.57
CA ILE A 74 19.25 0.40 13.23
C ILE A 74 19.07 1.90 13.52
N ILE A 75 17.90 2.46 13.20
CA ILE A 75 17.68 3.92 13.18
C ILE A 75 16.89 4.42 14.41
N SER A 76 16.16 3.55 15.12
CA SER A 76 15.47 3.91 16.37
C SER A 76 16.35 3.74 17.61
N ARG A 77 17.64 3.43 17.40
CA ARG A 77 18.58 2.95 18.43
C ARG A 77 18.81 3.94 19.58
N ASN A 78 18.45 5.21 19.38
CA ASN A 78 18.57 6.28 20.37
C ASN A 78 17.22 6.77 20.95
N ASN A 79 16.10 6.09 20.67
CA ASN A 79 14.75 6.52 21.11
C ASN A 79 14.06 5.50 22.03
N VAL A 80 14.84 4.83 22.88
CA VAL A 80 14.33 3.93 23.93
C VAL A 80 13.73 4.74 25.08
N VAL A 81 12.43 5.10 24.96
CA VAL A 81 11.36 4.65 25.88
C VAL A 81 10.01 4.77 25.14
N PRO A 82 9.27 3.67 24.91
CA PRO A 82 7.86 3.77 24.50
C PRO A 82 7.00 4.17 25.71
N ASN A 83 6.95 5.47 26.02
CA ASN A 83 6.04 5.96 27.05
C ASN A 83 4.59 5.88 26.53
N ALA A 84 3.80 4.98 27.13
CA ALA A 84 2.41 4.68 26.72
C ALA A 84 1.43 5.86 26.80
N ASN A 85 1.86 7.01 27.33
CA ASN A 85 1.07 8.25 27.41
C ASN A 85 1.49 9.35 26.40
N ALA A 86 2.36 9.06 25.43
CA ALA A 86 2.76 10.02 24.41
C ALA A 86 1.62 10.28 23.39
N ARG A 87 0.86 11.38 23.59
CA ARG A 87 0.01 11.99 22.56
C ARG A 87 0.79 12.22 21.26
N PRO A 88 0.12 12.28 20.08
CA PRO A 88 0.79 12.55 18.81
C PRO A 88 1.45 13.92 18.86
N LEU A 89 2.79 13.94 18.93
CA LEU A 89 3.55 15.19 19.01
C LEU A 89 3.56 15.88 17.65
N SER A 90 3.08 17.12 17.66
CA SER A 90 3.01 18.01 16.51
C SER A 90 4.38 18.24 15.88
N ALA A 91 4.41 18.40 14.56
CA ALA A 91 5.62 18.72 13.81
C ALA A 91 6.06 20.18 14.04
N SER A 92 6.66 20.48 15.20
CA SER A 92 7.37 21.74 15.47
C SER A 92 8.37 21.62 16.62
N SER A 93 9.59 22.11 16.37
CA SER A 93 10.55 22.61 17.36
C SER A 93 11.10 21.64 18.42
N SER A 94 12.27 21.06 18.13
CA SER A 94 13.28 20.71 19.14
C SER A 94 14.70 20.81 18.55
N THR A 95 15.36 21.95 18.77
CA THR A 95 16.76 22.20 18.36
C THR A 95 17.73 21.74 19.44
N SER A 96 17.77 20.43 19.70
CA SER A 96 18.78 19.79 20.55
C SER A 96 19.59 18.82 19.70
N SER A 97 20.78 19.25 19.26
CA SER A 97 21.71 18.43 18.49
C SER A 97 22.31 17.31 19.36
N THR A 98 21.62 16.18 19.43
CA THR A 98 22.15 14.96 20.05
C THR A 98 23.10 14.25 19.06
N PRO A 99 24.28 13.78 19.51
CA PRO A 99 25.31 13.22 18.64
C PRO A 99 24.89 11.91 17.91
N GLY A 100 23.81 11.25 18.35
CA GLY A 100 23.24 10.11 17.63
C GLY A 100 22.68 10.48 16.25
N THR A 101 22.08 11.66 16.10
CA THR A 101 21.40 12.06 14.85
C THR A 101 22.32 12.08 13.63
N SER A 102 23.59 12.46 13.78
CA SER A 102 24.58 12.43 12.69
C SER A 102 24.99 11.01 12.29
N HIS A 103 25.08 10.09 13.25
CA HIS A 103 25.42 8.69 12.98
C HIS A 103 24.27 8.01 12.21
N ASP A 104 23.03 8.18 12.69
CA ASP A 104 21.84 7.58 12.08
C ASP A 104 21.62 8.10 10.65
N LEU A 105 21.96 9.37 10.38
CA LEU A 105 21.98 9.95 9.03
C LEU A 105 23.00 9.28 8.10
N MET A 106 24.24 9.04 8.57
CA MET A 106 25.27 8.35 7.78
C MET A 106 24.87 6.92 7.47
N VAL A 107 24.37 6.21 8.49
CA VAL A 107 23.87 4.84 8.38
C VAL A 107 22.68 4.75 7.42
N LEU A 108 21.70 5.65 7.51
CA LEU A 108 20.56 5.65 6.59
C LEU A 108 21.01 5.90 5.14
N ARG A 109 21.91 6.86 4.89
CA ARG A 109 22.51 7.06 3.55
C ARG A 109 23.19 5.79 3.04
N GLN A 110 23.92 5.09 3.89
CA GLN A 110 24.61 3.86 3.55
C GLN A 110 23.64 2.73 3.22
N ILE A 111 22.62 2.49 4.06
CA ILE A 111 21.53 1.53 3.82
C ILE A 111 20.89 1.78 2.45
N MET A 112 20.59 3.04 2.12
CA MET A 112 19.98 3.40 0.85
C MET A 112 20.90 3.11 -0.34
N ASN A 113 22.19 3.48 -0.25
CA ASN A 113 23.17 3.15 -1.29
C ASN A 113 23.51 1.63 -1.34
N ALA A 114 23.25 0.89 -0.27
CA ALA A 114 23.43 -0.56 -0.21
C ALA A 114 22.28 -1.33 -0.88
N PHE A 115 21.03 -0.91 -0.65
CA PHE A 115 19.83 -1.66 -1.01
C PHE A 115 19.00 -1.05 -2.15
N LEU A 116 19.13 0.24 -2.47
CA LEU A 116 18.42 0.85 -3.61
C LEU A 116 19.23 0.80 -4.92
N LEU A 117 20.55 0.59 -4.84
CA LEU A 117 21.41 0.46 -6.00
C LEU A 117 21.27 -0.92 -6.65
N ALA A 118 21.10 -0.95 -7.97
CA ALA A 118 20.91 -2.17 -8.75
C ALA A 118 22.04 -3.21 -8.58
N PRO A 119 21.71 -4.53 -8.56
CA PRO A 119 20.38 -5.09 -8.35
C PRO A 119 20.00 -4.95 -6.86
N GLY A 120 18.99 -4.14 -6.59
CA GLY A 120 18.53 -3.78 -5.26
C GLY A 120 17.06 -4.12 -5.06
N VAL A 121 16.42 -3.44 -4.11
CA VAL A 121 15.02 -3.68 -3.73
C VAL A 121 14.04 -3.15 -4.78
N ILE A 122 14.39 -2.07 -5.50
CA ILE A 122 13.50 -1.46 -6.50
C ILE A 122 13.25 -2.43 -7.66
N GLU A 123 14.28 -3.16 -8.13
CA GLU A 123 14.11 -4.19 -9.16
C GLU A 123 13.21 -5.35 -8.68
N ARG A 124 13.12 -5.60 -7.37
CA ARG A 124 12.28 -6.67 -6.77
C ARG A 124 10.80 -6.31 -6.71
N LEU A 125 10.43 -5.06 -6.97
CA LEU A 125 9.04 -4.71 -7.25
C LEU A 125 8.49 -5.41 -8.52
N GLY A 126 9.37 -5.77 -9.46
CA GLY A 126 9.03 -6.47 -10.70
C GLY A 126 9.01 -8.00 -10.58
N ASP A 127 9.27 -8.55 -9.39
CA ASP A 127 9.38 -10.00 -9.19
C ASP A 127 8.07 -10.74 -9.48
N THR A 128 8.14 -11.96 -10.00
CA THR A 128 6.93 -12.77 -10.28
C THR A 128 6.26 -13.25 -8.99
N ARG A 129 7.02 -13.44 -7.90
CA ARG A 129 6.51 -13.88 -6.61
C ARG A 129 5.97 -12.70 -5.81
N GLU A 130 4.68 -12.78 -5.46
CA GLU A 130 3.98 -11.79 -4.64
C GLU A 130 4.68 -11.46 -3.33
N ARG A 131 5.04 -12.49 -2.54
CA ARG A 131 5.75 -12.30 -1.26
C ARG A 131 7.05 -11.49 -1.39
N ALA A 132 7.79 -11.66 -2.50
CA ALA A 132 9.01 -10.90 -2.74
C ALA A 132 8.69 -9.43 -3.09
N ARG A 133 7.69 -9.20 -3.97
CA ARG A 133 7.22 -7.84 -4.29
C ARG A 133 6.73 -7.09 -3.06
N ASP A 134 5.95 -7.74 -2.21
CA ASP A 134 5.33 -7.07 -1.06
C ASP A 134 6.35 -6.74 0.03
N LYS A 135 7.32 -7.62 0.29
CA LYS A 135 8.45 -7.30 1.18
C LYS A 135 9.38 -6.23 0.60
N ALA A 136 9.53 -6.16 -0.73
CA ALA A 136 10.22 -5.06 -1.39
C ALA A 136 9.45 -3.72 -1.27
N ARG A 137 8.12 -3.74 -1.43
CA ARG A 137 7.25 -2.58 -1.23
C ARG A 137 7.30 -2.08 0.21
N GLU A 138 7.12 -2.96 1.19
CA GLU A 138 7.20 -2.69 2.62
C GLU A 138 8.55 -2.06 2.99
N THR A 139 9.64 -2.63 2.49
CA THR A 139 11.00 -2.07 2.61
C THR A 139 11.08 -0.63 2.09
N LEU A 140 10.59 -0.35 0.87
CA LEU A 140 10.66 0.99 0.28
C LEU A 140 9.76 2.00 1.01
N VAL A 141 8.61 1.57 1.53
CA VAL A 141 7.75 2.40 2.40
C VAL A 141 8.49 2.79 3.68
N ILE A 142 9.12 1.82 4.35
CA ILE A 142 9.89 2.05 5.57
C ILE A 142 11.08 2.98 5.28
N LEU A 143 11.86 2.73 4.23
CA LEU A 143 13.00 3.57 3.84
C LEU A 143 12.55 5.00 3.47
N GLY A 144 11.46 5.17 2.73
CA GLY A 144 10.90 6.49 2.41
C GLY A 144 10.44 7.25 3.65
N GLY A 145 9.76 6.56 4.59
CA GLY A 145 9.33 7.15 5.87
C GLY A 145 10.46 7.47 6.85
N LEU A 146 11.57 6.73 6.80
CA LEU A 146 12.79 7.04 7.54
C LEU A 146 13.53 8.23 6.90
N ALA A 147 13.64 8.25 5.57
CA ALA A 147 14.25 9.34 4.82
C ALA A 147 13.50 10.67 4.95
N PHE A 148 12.18 10.63 5.08
CA PHE A 148 11.34 11.80 5.36
C PHE A 148 11.49 12.34 6.79
N ARG A 149 11.65 11.45 7.77
CA ARG A 149 11.86 11.82 9.18
C ARG A 149 13.30 12.22 9.51
N ALA A 150 14.25 11.89 8.63
CA ALA A 150 15.64 12.28 8.75
C ALA A 150 15.76 13.82 8.83
N PRO A 151 16.47 14.39 9.81
CA PRO A 151 16.53 15.84 9.98
C PRO A 151 17.25 16.48 8.79
N SER A 152 16.47 17.14 7.93
CA SER A 152 16.98 17.94 6.82
C SER A 152 17.57 19.23 7.40
N GLY A 153 18.90 19.31 7.47
CA GLY A 153 19.61 20.44 8.06
C GLY A 153 19.25 21.74 7.36
N SER A 154 18.51 22.61 8.06
CA SER A 154 17.72 23.73 7.50
C SER A 154 18.51 24.88 6.84
N LYS A 155 19.81 24.68 6.55
CA LYS A 155 20.70 25.65 5.89
C LYS A 155 21.66 25.05 4.86
N MET A 156 21.56 23.76 4.50
CA MET A 156 22.29 23.24 3.34
C MET A 156 21.56 23.61 2.05
N LYS A 157 21.75 24.87 1.65
CA LYS A 157 21.32 25.47 0.39
C LYS A 157 21.82 24.64 -0.78
N ASP A 158 20.92 24.23 -1.66
CA ASP A 158 21.25 23.64 -2.97
C ASP A 158 22.06 24.61 -3.83
N SER A 159 23.39 24.48 -3.79
CA SER A 159 24.33 24.92 -4.82
C SER A 159 25.74 24.41 -4.46
N ASN A 160 26.28 23.45 -5.23
CA ASN A 160 27.67 22.97 -5.17
C ASN A 160 28.24 22.63 -3.76
N GLY A 161 27.98 21.41 -3.26
CA GLY A 161 28.92 20.73 -2.34
C GLY A 161 28.36 20.16 -1.04
N GLY A 162 27.07 20.33 -0.73
CA GLY A 162 26.45 19.69 0.43
C GLY A 162 26.30 18.16 0.25
N PRO A 163 26.51 17.34 1.29
CA PRO A 163 26.28 15.90 1.21
C PRO A 163 24.79 15.59 1.04
N GLU A 164 24.46 14.83 0.00
CA GLU A 164 23.09 14.48 -0.42
C GLU A 164 22.22 14.00 0.76
N THR A 165 21.02 14.53 0.92
CA THR A 165 20.11 14.11 2.01
C THR A 165 19.57 12.70 1.76
N PRO A 166 19.20 11.92 2.80
CA PRO A 166 18.52 10.64 2.62
C PRO A 166 17.28 10.74 1.71
N LEU A 167 16.49 11.82 1.87
CA LEU A 167 15.29 12.05 1.07
C LEU A 167 15.61 12.26 -0.42
N THR A 168 16.62 13.06 -0.75
CA THR A 168 17.07 13.26 -2.14
C THR A 168 17.67 11.98 -2.74
N ILE A 169 18.36 11.15 -1.95
CA ILE A 169 18.81 9.81 -2.39
C ILE A 169 17.61 8.93 -2.75
N PHE A 170 16.58 8.89 -1.89
CA PHE A 170 15.34 8.15 -2.16
C PHE A 170 14.64 8.63 -3.43
N GLU A 171 14.47 9.95 -3.55
CA GLU A 171 13.83 10.60 -4.71
C GLU A 171 14.55 10.26 -6.01
N ARG A 172 15.89 10.31 -6.03
CA ARG A 172 16.68 9.91 -7.20
C ARG A 172 16.43 8.45 -7.56
N PHE A 173 16.63 7.51 -6.62
CA PHE A 173 16.47 6.09 -6.92
C PHE A 173 15.04 5.70 -7.30
N LEU A 174 14.02 6.25 -6.63
CA LEU A 174 12.62 5.95 -6.96
C LEU A 174 12.20 6.55 -8.32
N ARG A 175 12.74 7.71 -8.71
CA ARG A 175 12.51 8.29 -10.04
C ARG A 175 13.24 7.53 -11.14
N ASP A 176 14.53 7.26 -10.98
CA ASP A 176 15.39 6.74 -12.04
C ASP A 176 15.36 5.21 -12.17
N SER A 177 15.28 4.46 -11.06
CA SER A 177 15.14 2.99 -11.08
C SER A 177 13.67 2.52 -10.97
N GLY A 178 12.80 3.32 -10.36
CA GLY A 178 11.38 2.99 -10.15
C GLY A 178 10.49 3.45 -11.31
N PHE A 179 10.12 4.73 -11.33
CA PHE A 179 9.23 5.32 -12.35
C PHE A 179 9.79 5.21 -13.78
N ARG A 180 11.12 5.25 -13.95
CA ARG A 180 11.80 5.10 -15.25
C ARG A 180 12.27 3.67 -15.55
N SER A 181 11.84 2.68 -14.76
CA SER A 181 12.22 1.28 -14.98
C SER A 181 11.80 0.78 -16.36
N LYS A 182 12.64 -0.05 -17.00
CA LYS A 182 12.26 -0.77 -18.23
C LYS A 182 11.12 -1.78 -17.98
N VAL A 183 10.99 -2.28 -16.74
CA VAL A 183 9.98 -3.26 -16.36
C VAL A 183 8.68 -2.54 -15.97
N ALA A 184 7.61 -2.74 -16.75
CA ALA A 184 6.30 -2.10 -16.52
C ALA A 184 5.77 -2.34 -15.09
N ARG A 185 5.90 -3.58 -14.60
CA ARG A 185 5.52 -3.94 -13.22
C ARG A 185 6.26 -3.12 -12.16
N VAL A 186 7.55 -2.81 -12.34
CA VAL A 186 8.30 -1.95 -11.40
C VAL A 186 7.74 -0.52 -11.40
N ARG A 187 7.37 0.03 -12.56
CA ARG A 187 6.76 1.37 -12.66
C ARG A 187 5.41 1.42 -11.95
N GLU A 188 4.54 0.44 -12.20
CA GLU A 188 3.25 0.27 -11.53
C GLU A 188 3.41 0.16 -10.00
N GLN A 189 4.30 -0.72 -9.53
CA GLN A 189 4.51 -0.87 -8.09
C GLN A 189 5.18 0.35 -7.45
N SER A 190 5.96 1.14 -8.19
CA SER A 190 6.56 2.40 -7.71
C SER A 190 5.52 3.49 -7.46
N LEU A 191 4.45 3.56 -8.28
CA LEU A 191 3.27 4.38 -8.00
C LEU A 191 2.66 4.01 -6.64
N LEU A 192 2.40 2.71 -6.43
CA LEU A 192 1.79 2.19 -5.20
C LEU A 192 2.69 2.40 -3.96
N VAL A 193 4.02 2.33 -4.10
CA VAL A 193 4.97 2.69 -3.03
C VAL A 193 4.80 4.16 -2.62
N LEU A 194 4.77 5.09 -3.59
CA LEU A 194 4.63 6.51 -3.29
C LEU A 194 3.28 6.83 -2.64
N VAL A 195 2.19 6.23 -3.12
CA VAL A 195 0.85 6.31 -2.50
C VAL A 195 0.90 5.82 -1.05
N HIS A 196 1.50 4.66 -0.79
CA HIS A 196 1.53 4.07 0.55
C HIS A 196 2.42 4.86 1.54
N ILE A 197 3.54 5.42 1.06
CA ILE A 197 4.34 6.38 1.84
C ILE A 197 3.49 7.59 2.23
N ARG A 198 2.70 8.13 1.29
CA ARG A 198 1.81 9.28 1.54
C ARG A 198 0.65 8.99 2.49
N ARG A 199 0.10 7.78 2.50
CA ARG A 199 -0.88 7.34 3.51
C ARG A 199 -0.30 7.38 4.92
N THR A 200 0.97 7.02 5.08
CA THR A 200 1.68 7.00 6.37
C THR A 200 2.25 8.37 6.76
N HIS A 201 2.68 9.15 5.76
CA HIS A 201 3.36 10.43 5.90
C HIS A 201 2.73 11.46 4.95
N HIS A 202 1.61 12.06 5.35
CA HIS A 202 0.83 12.97 4.50
C HIS A 202 1.62 14.22 4.04
N LEU A 203 2.63 14.66 4.80
CA LEU A 203 3.55 15.75 4.44
C LEU A 203 4.69 15.34 3.48
N PHE A 204 4.79 14.07 3.08
CA PHE A 204 5.85 13.61 2.17
C PHE A 204 5.80 14.38 0.85
N PRO A 205 6.94 14.92 0.33
CA PRO A 205 6.94 15.80 -0.82
C PRO A 205 6.56 15.06 -2.10
N VAL A 206 5.52 15.52 -2.78
CA VAL A 206 5.11 14.99 -4.10
C VAL A 206 5.67 15.82 -5.26
N ARG A 207 6.05 17.08 -5.01
CA ARG A 207 6.57 18.01 -6.03
C ARG A 207 7.72 17.42 -6.89
N PRO A 208 8.72 16.72 -6.33
CA PRO A 208 9.81 16.11 -7.12
C PRO A 208 9.35 15.00 -8.07
N TYR A 209 8.19 14.39 -7.81
CA TYR A 209 7.65 13.25 -8.54
C TYR A 209 6.62 13.63 -9.61
N VAL A 210 6.05 14.85 -9.58
CA VAL A 210 4.91 15.25 -10.44
C VAL A 210 5.18 14.98 -11.91
N SER A 211 6.35 15.37 -12.42
CA SER A 211 6.69 15.16 -13.82
C SER A 211 6.71 13.66 -14.18
N SER A 212 7.26 12.80 -13.30
CA SER A 212 7.30 11.34 -13.48
C SER A 212 5.93 10.68 -13.32
N LEU A 213 5.08 11.20 -12.42
CA LEU A 213 3.70 10.76 -12.28
C LEU A 213 2.89 11.04 -13.55
N VAL A 214 3.06 12.23 -14.13
CA VAL A 214 2.42 12.59 -15.40
C VAL A 214 2.93 11.72 -16.56
N ASP A 215 4.21 11.35 -16.59
CA ASP A 215 4.73 10.38 -17.57
C ASP A 215 4.00 9.02 -17.48
N THR A 216 3.70 8.53 -16.27
CA THR A 216 2.99 7.24 -16.11
C THR A 216 1.53 7.24 -16.55
N LEU A 217 0.90 8.41 -16.75
CA LEU A 217 -0.47 8.50 -17.29
C LEU A 217 -0.51 8.16 -18.79
N GLU A 218 0.56 8.44 -19.53
CA GLU A 218 0.75 8.09 -20.95
C GLU A 218 1.77 6.96 -21.12
N ASP A 219 1.96 6.11 -20.10
CA ASP A 219 2.84 4.95 -20.15
C ASP A 219 2.49 4.01 -21.32
N THR A 220 3.46 3.28 -21.87
CA THR A 220 3.20 2.30 -22.94
C THR A 220 2.32 1.14 -22.46
N ASP A 221 2.46 0.72 -21.21
CA ASP A 221 1.74 -0.41 -20.62
C ASP A 221 0.35 -0.01 -20.08
N GLY A 222 -0.66 -0.81 -20.41
CA GLY A 222 -2.05 -0.55 -20.01
C GLY A 222 -2.29 -0.63 -18.50
N ASN A 223 -1.60 -1.52 -17.79
CA ASN A 223 -1.74 -1.69 -16.35
C ASN A 223 -1.10 -0.53 -15.60
N VAL A 224 0.06 -0.04 -16.08
CA VAL A 224 0.70 1.16 -15.52
C VAL A 224 -0.24 2.37 -15.65
N ARG A 225 -0.83 2.62 -16.84
CA ARG A 225 -1.81 3.72 -17.02
C ARG A 225 -3.04 3.57 -16.12
N ALA A 226 -3.59 2.35 -16.03
CA ALA A 226 -4.75 2.04 -15.19
C ALA A 226 -4.47 2.25 -13.69
N CYS A 227 -3.24 1.96 -13.24
CA CYS A 227 -2.78 2.24 -11.87
C CYS A 227 -2.48 3.74 -11.65
N ALA A 228 -1.93 4.42 -12.66
CA ALA A 228 -1.46 5.81 -12.55
C ALA A 228 -2.60 6.80 -12.27
N SER A 229 -3.72 6.70 -13.00
CA SER A 229 -4.87 7.61 -12.83
C SER A 229 -5.41 7.67 -11.38
N PRO A 230 -5.84 6.56 -10.74
CA PRO A 230 -6.30 6.59 -9.35
C PRO A 230 -5.16 6.94 -8.37
N SER A 231 -3.92 6.52 -8.64
CA SER A 231 -2.77 6.85 -7.77
C SER A 231 -2.49 8.37 -7.75
N VAL A 232 -2.57 9.04 -8.90
CA VAL A 232 -2.41 10.51 -9.00
C VAL A 232 -3.58 11.22 -8.31
N ILE A 233 -4.82 10.76 -8.51
CA ILE A 233 -5.99 11.33 -7.82
C ILE A 233 -5.79 11.21 -6.30
N GLU A 234 -5.43 10.04 -5.78
CA GLU A 234 -5.23 9.83 -4.34
C GLU A 234 -4.10 10.71 -3.77
N LEU A 235 -2.94 10.76 -4.43
CA LEU A 235 -1.80 11.59 -4.00
C LEU A 235 -2.15 13.08 -3.89
N PHE A 236 -3.02 13.58 -4.78
CA PHE A 236 -3.40 14.99 -4.86
C PHE A 236 -4.69 15.38 -4.12
N THR A 237 -5.48 14.40 -3.67
CA THR A 237 -6.66 14.60 -2.83
C THR A 237 -6.39 14.38 -1.33
N GLY A 238 -5.26 13.77 -0.98
CA GLY A 238 -4.86 13.51 0.40
C GLY A 238 -4.63 14.76 1.27
N PRO A 239 -4.72 14.63 2.61
CA PRO A 239 -4.55 15.73 3.56
C PRO A 239 -3.14 16.35 3.46
N GLY A 240 -3.06 17.67 3.60
CA GLY A 240 -1.80 18.41 3.45
C GLY A 240 -1.37 18.73 2.01
N MET A 241 -2.21 18.44 1.00
CA MET A 241 -2.03 19.01 -0.33
C MET A 241 -2.47 20.48 -0.39
N THR A 242 -1.66 21.30 -1.07
CA THR A 242 -1.91 22.72 -1.27
C THR A 242 -2.42 23.01 -2.68
N ASP A 243 -3.12 24.13 -2.86
CA ASP A 243 -3.55 24.59 -4.19
C ASP A 243 -2.37 24.84 -5.15
N ALA A 244 -1.22 25.25 -4.63
CA ALA A 244 0.01 25.33 -5.41
C ALA A 244 0.42 23.97 -6.00
N ALA A 245 0.35 22.88 -5.23
CA ALA A 245 0.62 21.54 -5.74
C ALA A 245 -0.42 21.09 -6.78
N ARG A 246 -1.71 21.41 -6.56
CA ARG A 246 -2.79 21.13 -7.53
C ARG A 246 -2.59 21.92 -8.84
N SER A 247 -2.11 23.16 -8.75
CA SER A 247 -1.75 23.99 -9.90
C SER A 247 -0.51 23.46 -10.64
N ASP A 248 0.53 23.04 -9.93
CA ASP A 248 1.73 22.42 -10.52
C ASP A 248 1.36 21.15 -11.31
N LEU A 249 0.47 20.30 -10.77
CA LEU A 249 -0.07 19.15 -11.50
C LEU A 249 -0.82 19.57 -12.77
N LYS A 250 -1.71 20.56 -12.68
CA LYS A 250 -2.44 21.08 -13.85
C LYS A 250 -1.49 21.57 -14.94
N THR A 251 -0.45 22.32 -14.56
CA THR A 251 0.56 22.84 -15.49
C THR A 251 1.37 21.71 -16.14
N GLU A 252 1.83 20.71 -15.39
CA GLU A 252 2.55 19.56 -15.98
C GLU A 252 1.65 18.69 -16.87
N LEU A 253 0.37 18.46 -16.50
CA LEU A 253 -0.60 17.73 -17.34
C LEU A 253 -0.78 18.39 -18.71
N THR A 254 -0.96 19.71 -18.75
CA THR A 254 -1.06 20.47 -20.02
C THR A 254 0.25 20.47 -20.78
N LYS A 255 1.38 20.70 -20.10
CA LYS A 255 2.72 20.76 -20.70
C LYS A 255 3.16 19.44 -21.36
N LYS A 256 2.76 18.30 -20.80
CA LYS A 256 3.05 16.96 -21.37
C LYS A 256 2.01 16.46 -22.36
N GLY A 257 0.95 17.21 -22.62
CA GLY A 257 -0.05 16.85 -23.62
C GLY A 257 -0.85 15.58 -23.30
N VAL A 258 -1.07 15.29 -22.01
CA VAL A 258 -1.90 14.14 -21.58
C VAL A 258 -3.29 14.25 -22.22
N ARG A 259 -3.84 13.11 -22.67
CA ARG A 259 -5.14 13.06 -23.36
C ARG A 259 -6.22 13.80 -22.58
N LYS A 260 -6.92 14.70 -23.28
CA LYS A 260 -7.94 15.59 -22.71
C LYS A 260 -8.91 14.88 -21.76
N ALA A 261 -9.45 13.71 -22.15
CA ALA A 261 -10.37 12.93 -21.31
C ALA A 261 -9.76 12.46 -19.98
N MET A 262 -8.46 12.13 -19.93
CA MET A 262 -7.78 11.76 -18.68
C MET A 262 -7.52 12.99 -17.81
N VAL A 263 -7.16 14.13 -18.42
CA VAL A 263 -7.01 15.42 -17.72
C VAL A 263 -8.34 15.87 -17.11
N GLU A 264 -9.45 15.77 -17.86
CA GLU A 264 -10.80 16.10 -17.39
C GLU A 264 -11.25 15.17 -16.25
N ASN A 265 -10.99 13.86 -16.36
CA ASN A 265 -11.26 12.90 -15.29
C ASN A 265 -10.51 13.29 -14.00
N ILE A 266 -9.18 13.43 -14.05
CA ILE A 266 -8.35 13.79 -12.88
C ILE A 266 -8.79 15.12 -12.28
N GLN A 267 -9.04 16.15 -13.10
CA GLN A 267 -9.50 17.45 -12.61
C GLN A 267 -10.87 17.38 -11.95
N SER A 268 -11.82 16.63 -12.53
CA SER A 268 -13.16 16.47 -11.95
C SER A 268 -13.09 15.84 -10.56
N GLN A 269 -12.39 14.71 -10.42
CA GLN A 269 -12.20 13.99 -9.15
C GLN A 269 -11.53 14.87 -8.09
N LEU A 270 -10.48 15.61 -8.47
CA LEU A 270 -9.77 16.53 -7.60
C LEU A 270 -10.67 17.66 -7.06
N MET A 271 -11.63 18.13 -7.85
CA MET A 271 -12.62 19.13 -7.42
C MET A 271 -13.71 18.53 -6.52
N TYR A 272 -14.19 17.30 -6.80
CA TYR A 272 -15.19 16.62 -5.97
C TYR A 272 -14.65 16.30 -4.58
N SER A 273 -13.45 15.70 -4.47
CA SER A 273 -12.83 15.40 -3.18
C SER A 273 -12.54 16.66 -2.35
N SER A 274 -12.22 17.78 -3.00
CA SER A 274 -12.01 19.07 -2.31
C SER A 274 -13.28 19.64 -1.65
N ARG A 275 -14.47 19.17 -2.05
CA ARG A 275 -15.76 19.55 -1.43
C ARG A 275 -16.15 18.59 -0.32
N ALA A 276 -15.83 17.30 -0.44
CA ALA A 276 -16.11 16.28 0.57
C ALA A 276 -15.18 16.35 1.81
N ALA A 277 -13.97 16.89 1.67
CA ALA A 277 -13.07 17.16 2.79
C ALA A 277 -13.42 18.43 3.59
N GLY A 278 -14.44 19.19 3.16
CA GLY A 278 -15.02 20.28 3.94
C GLY A 278 -15.87 19.70 5.07
N THR A 279 -15.50 20.02 6.31
CA THR A 279 -16.25 19.65 7.51
C THR A 279 -17.75 19.94 7.39
N SER A 280 -18.57 18.94 7.69
CA SER A 280 -20.01 19.08 7.88
C SER A 280 -20.31 19.94 9.11
N THR A 281 -20.20 21.26 8.99
CA THR A 281 -20.79 22.20 9.96
C THR A 281 -22.27 22.38 9.63
N PRO A 282 -23.22 21.87 10.44
CA PRO A 282 -24.60 22.28 10.31
C PRO A 282 -24.68 23.76 10.71
N GLN A 283 -24.91 24.63 9.74
CA GLN A 283 -25.16 26.04 9.99
C GLN A 283 -26.56 26.17 10.61
N SER A 284 -26.61 26.36 11.92
CA SER A 284 -27.82 26.67 12.69
C SER A 284 -27.76 28.12 13.18
N GLU A 285 -28.93 28.71 13.44
CA GLU A 285 -29.22 30.11 13.17
C GLU A 285 -29.19 31.05 14.40
N GLY A 286 -29.19 32.36 14.12
CA GLY A 286 -29.59 33.43 15.05
C GLY A 286 -28.52 34.52 15.27
N SER A 287 -28.83 35.82 15.30
CA SER A 287 -30.11 36.52 15.03
C SER A 287 -29.88 38.04 14.82
N ALA A 288 -30.94 38.75 14.38
CA ALA A 288 -31.13 40.21 14.22
C ALA A 288 -30.46 40.91 13.00
N GLY A 289 -31.17 41.60 12.10
CA GLY A 289 -32.63 41.61 11.82
C GLY A 289 -33.17 42.95 11.26
N SER A 290 -33.94 42.92 10.17
CA SER A 290 -34.95 43.94 9.77
C SER A 290 -35.73 43.58 8.49
N GLY A 291 -37.07 43.49 8.54
CA GLY A 291 -37.98 43.68 7.39
C GLY A 291 -38.59 42.44 6.72
N GLU A 292 -39.90 42.24 6.94
CA GLU A 292 -40.80 41.19 6.42
C GLU A 292 -41.32 41.43 4.96
N PRO A 293 -42.27 40.63 4.39
CA PRO A 293 -42.28 39.16 4.18
C PRO A 293 -42.78 38.74 2.77
N LYS A 294 -42.68 37.44 2.40
CA LYS A 294 -43.82 36.62 1.89
C LYS A 294 -43.53 35.13 1.62
N GLU A 295 -44.33 34.28 2.27
CA GLU A 295 -44.90 32.98 1.85
C GLU A 295 -43.98 31.91 1.21
N GLU A 296 -43.54 30.96 2.04
CA GLU A 296 -42.94 29.69 1.64
C GLU A 296 -43.97 28.54 1.74
N TYR A 297 -44.05 27.69 0.72
CA TYR A 297 -45.04 26.61 0.59
C TYR A 297 -44.54 25.29 1.18
N ILE A 298 -45.29 24.71 2.14
CA ILE A 298 -44.95 23.43 2.79
C ILE A 298 -45.81 22.30 2.21
N PRO A 299 -45.22 21.23 1.62
CA PRO A 299 -45.98 20.10 1.10
C PRO A 299 -46.71 19.28 2.20
N PRO A 300 -47.90 18.69 1.93
CA PRO A 300 -48.73 18.05 2.96
C PRO A 300 -48.14 16.81 3.65
N SER A 301 -47.07 16.22 3.13
CA SER A 301 -46.52 14.93 3.58
C SER A 301 -45.88 14.97 4.97
N VAL A 302 -45.47 16.15 5.46
CA VAL A 302 -44.71 16.29 6.73
C VAL A 302 -45.62 16.42 7.95
N MET A 303 -46.91 16.74 7.77
CA MET A 303 -47.81 17.11 8.86
C MET A 303 -48.35 15.92 9.68
N LEU A 304 -48.14 14.68 9.25
CA LEU A 304 -48.79 13.49 9.82
C LEU A 304 -47.95 12.68 10.82
N GLN A 305 -46.66 12.95 10.99
CA GLN A 305 -45.76 12.10 11.82
C GLN A 305 -45.48 12.62 13.24
N GLN A 306 -45.90 13.84 13.60
CA GLN A 306 -45.55 14.45 14.90
C GLN A 306 -46.54 14.18 16.05
N SER A 307 -47.68 13.54 15.79
CA SER A 307 -48.76 13.36 16.79
C SER A 307 -48.76 12.00 17.51
N ARG A 308 -47.66 11.60 18.16
CA ARG A 308 -47.68 10.64 19.30
C ARG A 308 -46.61 10.96 20.37
N ARG A 309 -47.06 11.43 21.54
CA ARG A 309 -46.34 11.51 22.82
C ARG A 309 -47.11 10.69 23.89
N PRO A 310 -46.62 10.47 25.13
CA PRO A 310 -46.74 9.16 25.76
C PRO A 310 -47.58 9.15 27.06
N THR A 311 -47.92 7.95 27.54
CA THR A 311 -48.57 7.72 28.84
C THR A 311 -47.73 6.76 29.68
N VAL A 312 -47.69 6.98 31.00
CA VAL A 312 -46.75 6.33 31.94
C VAL A 312 -47.50 5.55 33.03
N GLY A 313 -46.94 4.40 33.42
CA GLY A 313 -47.25 3.67 34.66
C GLY A 313 -48.03 2.36 34.48
N ALA A 314 -47.87 1.33 35.33
CA ALA A 314 -46.84 1.07 36.34
C ALA A 314 -46.86 -0.41 36.80
N ALA A 315 -45.78 -0.86 37.44
CA ALA A 315 -45.67 -1.96 38.41
C ALA A 315 -45.60 -3.45 37.96
N SER A 316 -44.68 -4.15 38.65
CA SER A 316 -44.73 -5.56 39.10
C SER A 316 -44.45 -6.75 38.14
N GLY A 317 -43.21 -7.25 38.22
CA GLY A 317 -42.96 -8.59 38.79
C GLY A 317 -42.81 -9.83 37.88
N ALA A 318 -41.96 -10.75 38.36
CA ALA A 318 -41.83 -12.18 38.01
C ALA A 318 -41.04 -12.62 36.74
N THR A 319 -39.93 -13.34 37.00
CA THR A 319 -39.40 -14.50 36.24
C THR A 319 -40.41 -15.66 36.20
N PRO A 320 -40.35 -16.69 35.30
CA PRO A 320 -39.17 -17.27 34.60
C PRO A 320 -39.42 -17.45 33.06
N GLY A 321 -38.73 -18.25 32.21
CA GLY A 321 -37.54 -19.13 32.29
C GLY A 321 -37.44 -20.07 31.05
N ILE A 322 -36.61 -21.14 31.11
CA ILE A 322 -36.49 -22.24 30.10
C ILE A 322 -35.86 -21.83 28.73
N THR A 323 -35.25 -22.72 27.94
CA THR A 323 -33.85 -23.24 28.02
C THR A 323 -33.47 -23.96 26.71
N ARG A 324 -32.16 -24.01 26.38
CA ARG A 324 -31.50 -24.96 25.44
C ARG A 324 -31.87 -24.77 23.94
N ALA A 325 -31.06 -25.22 22.96
CA ALA A 325 -30.06 -26.30 23.00
C ALA A 325 -28.70 -25.99 22.32
N VAL A 326 -27.74 -26.87 22.63
CA VAL A 326 -26.37 -26.93 22.11
C VAL A 326 -26.25 -28.16 21.19
N SER A 327 -25.45 -28.09 20.13
CA SER A 327 -24.85 -29.29 19.54
C SER A 327 -23.38 -29.04 19.14
N GLN A 328 -22.49 -29.85 19.71
CA GLN A 328 -21.16 -30.11 19.16
C GLN A 328 -21.25 -31.29 18.20
N GLY A 329 -20.34 -31.36 17.23
CA GLY A 329 -20.18 -32.52 16.34
C GLY A 329 -18.74 -32.61 15.84
N ASN A 330 -17.97 -33.55 16.39
CA ASN A 330 -16.56 -33.78 16.07
C ASN A 330 -16.39 -35.24 15.61
N VAL A 331 -16.01 -35.48 14.36
CA VAL A 331 -15.73 -36.84 13.83
C VAL A 331 -14.49 -36.81 12.91
N ARG A 332 -13.73 -37.90 12.98
CA ARG A 332 -12.37 -38.10 12.42
C ARG A 332 -12.32 -38.37 10.91
N GLU A 333 -11.09 -38.27 10.40
CA GLU A 333 -10.57 -38.72 9.10
C GLU A 333 -10.95 -40.16 8.70
N ILE A 334 -10.89 -40.46 7.39
CA ILE A 334 -10.09 -41.56 6.78
C ILE A 334 -10.11 -41.47 5.22
N PRO A 335 -9.09 -41.97 4.47
CA PRO A 335 -8.71 -41.41 3.14
C PRO A 335 -8.75 -42.41 1.96
N ARG A 336 -8.37 -41.97 0.73
CA ARG A 336 -7.68 -42.68 -0.41
C ARG A 336 -8.02 -42.07 -1.79
N PRO A 337 -7.37 -42.45 -2.93
CA PRO A 337 -5.94 -42.79 -3.15
C PRO A 337 -5.32 -42.09 -4.40
N PRO A 338 -4.00 -42.20 -4.65
CA PRO A 338 -3.31 -41.59 -5.81
C PRO A 338 -2.96 -42.57 -6.97
N SER A 339 -2.80 -42.04 -8.19
CA SER A 339 -2.01 -42.66 -9.30
C SER A 339 -1.72 -41.67 -10.43
N ARG A 340 -0.44 -41.44 -10.75
CA ARG A 340 0.29 -41.76 -12.02
C ARG A 340 -0.39 -41.26 -13.32
N ALA A 341 0.18 -40.45 -14.23
CA ALA A 341 1.53 -40.06 -14.67
C ALA A 341 1.72 -40.39 -16.18
N ALA A 342 1.86 -39.36 -17.04
CA ALA A 342 2.35 -39.36 -18.45
C ALA A 342 1.65 -40.36 -19.43
N VAL A 343 1.74 -40.35 -20.77
CA VAL A 343 2.84 -40.09 -21.73
C VAL A 343 2.20 -39.87 -23.15
N VAL A 344 2.66 -38.88 -23.94
CA VAL A 344 2.73 -38.82 -25.45
C VAL A 344 1.46 -38.96 -26.36
N SER A 345 1.43 -38.16 -27.44
CA SER A 345 0.60 -38.28 -28.69
C SER A 345 1.54 -38.59 -29.88
N PRO A 346 1.12 -38.88 -31.17
CA PRO A 346 -0.20 -38.92 -31.85
C PRO A 346 -0.34 -40.25 -32.70
N PRO A 347 -0.97 -40.39 -33.91
CA PRO A 347 -1.84 -39.51 -34.74
C PRO A 347 -3.10 -40.11 -35.44
N LEU A 348 -3.96 -39.20 -35.94
CA LEU A 348 -4.81 -39.21 -37.17
C LEU A 348 -5.57 -40.47 -37.68
N SER A 349 -6.91 -40.38 -37.74
CA SER A 349 -7.70 -40.80 -38.93
C SER A 349 -9.16 -40.26 -38.98
N SER A 350 -9.58 -39.82 -40.17
CA SER A 350 -10.95 -39.73 -40.74
C SER A 350 -12.13 -39.06 -39.99
N GLN A 351 -12.64 -37.99 -40.64
CA GLN A 351 -13.97 -37.35 -40.51
C GLN A 351 -15.14 -38.33 -40.85
N PRO A 352 -16.39 -38.08 -40.40
CA PRO A 352 -17.26 -37.13 -41.12
C PRO A 352 -18.02 -36.12 -40.23
N SER A 353 -18.64 -35.14 -40.90
CA SER A 353 -19.24 -33.93 -40.32
C SER A 353 -20.57 -34.17 -39.58
N SER A 354 -20.76 -33.47 -38.47
CA SER A 354 -22.07 -33.01 -37.98
C SER A 354 -21.90 -31.69 -37.21
N GLU A 355 -22.98 -30.93 -37.05
CA GLU A 355 -22.97 -29.47 -36.86
C GLU A 355 -22.99 -29.00 -35.39
N ALA A 356 -22.89 -27.67 -35.22
CA ALA A 356 -23.17 -26.92 -34.00
C ALA A 356 -22.26 -27.16 -32.78
N ALA A 357 -21.08 -26.54 -32.80
CA ALA A 357 -20.50 -26.03 -31.55
C ALA A 357 -21.44 -24.94 -31.00
N SER A 358 -22.05 -25.18 -29.83
CA SER A 358 -22.97 -24.23 -29.21
C SER A 358 -22.22 -22.96 -28.75
N THR A 359 -22.36 -21.90 -29.54
CA THR A 359 -21.99 -20.54 -29.13
C THR A 359 -22.87 -20.11 -27.97
N VAL A 360 -22.30 -20.05 -26.77
CA VAL A 360 -22.98 -19.57 -25.57
C VAL A 360 -23.15 -18.05 -25.70
N GLU A 361 -24.38 -17.60 -26.00
CA GLU A 361 -24.69 -16.17 -25.98
C GLU A 361 -24.74 -15.65 -24.52
N PRO A 362 -24.17 -14.47 -24.24
CA PRO A 362 -24.22 -13.87 -22.91
C PRO A 362 -25.59 -13.26 -22.63
N ALA A 363 -26.38 -13.89 -21.75
CA ALA A 363 -27.65 -13.34 -21.29
C ALA A 363 -27.45 -12.04 -20.49
N PHE A 364 -28.16 -10.97 -20.86
CA PHE A 364 -28.06 -9.67 -20.19
C PHE A 364 -29.17 -9.51 -19.15
N VAL A 365 -28.82 -9.64 -17.88
CA VAL A 365 -29.75 -9.49 -16.75
C VAL A 365 -29.76 -8.03 -16.27
N ALA A 366 -30.87 -7.33 -16.48
CA ALA A 366 -31.06 -5.95 -16.02
C ALA A 366 -31.78 -5.86 -14.65
N SER A 367 -32.55 -6.89 -14.28
CA SER A 367 -33.31 -6.95 -13.04
C SER A 367 -33.36 -8.35 -12.43
N SER A 368 -33.71 -8.46 -11.15
CA SER A 368 -33.93 -9.76 -10.48
C SER A 368 -35.03 -10.59 -11.14
N ARG A 369 -35.98 -9.93 -11.82
CA ARG A 369 -37.11 -10.57 -12.50
C ARG A 369 -36.72 -11.23 -13.82
N ASP A 370 -35.70 -10.68 -14.49
CA ASP A 370 -35.12 -11.29 -15.69
C ASP A 370 -34.39 -12.59 -15.34
N LEU A 371 -33.68 -12.60 -14.20
CA LEU A 371 -33.03 -13.79 -13.64
C LEU A 371 -34.02 -14.94 -13.38
N GLU A 372 -35.17 -14.65 -12.78
CA GLU A 372 -36.23 -15.64 -12.53
C GLU A 372 -36.80 -16.22 -13.85
N ASN A 373 -36.97 -15.37 -14.88
CA ASN A 373 -37.44 -15.81 -16.19
C ASN A 373 -36.43 -16.69 -16.94
N GLU A 374 -35.14 -16.34 -16.90
CA GLU A 374 -34.07 -17.18 -17.48
C GLU A 374 -34.00 -18.56 -16.81
N PHE A 375 -34.11 -18.62 -15.47
CA PHE A 375 -34.14 -19.91 -14.76
C PHE A 375 -35.34 -20.78 -15.14
N LEU A 376 -36.53 -20.17 -15.33
CA LEU A 376 -37.72 -20.89 -15.81
C LEU A 376 -37.56 -21.40 -17.25
N ALA A 377 -36.86 -20.66 -18.11
CA ALA A 377 -36.55 -21.10 -19.47
C ALA A 377 -35.63 -22.34 -19.45
N PHE A 378 -34.61 -22.36 -18.59
CA PHE A 378 -33.70 -23.51 -18.45
C PHE A 378 -34.39 -24.76 -17.91
N THR A 379 -35.32 -24.66 -16.95
CA THR A 379 -35.99 -25.85 -16.39
C THR A 379 -36.69 -26.72 -17.45
N LYS A 380 -37.16 -26.11 -18.54
CA LYS A 380 -37.82 -26.82 -19.65
C LYS A 380 -36.87 -27.68 -20.52
N SER A 381 -35.55 -27.58 -20.30
CA SER A 381 -34.55 -28.44 -20.96
C SER A 381 -34.11 -29.64 -20.10
N PHE A 382 -34.70 -29.81 -18.91
CA PHE A 382 -34.38 -30.88 -17.96
C PHE A 382 -35.59 -31.79 -17.62
N GLU A 383 -36.74 -31.57 -18.26
CA GLU A 383 -37.86 -32.52 -18.40
C GLU A 383 -37.86 -33.11 -19.83
#